data_AF-A0A7S2PBU9-F1
#
_entry.id   AF-A0A7S2PBU9-F1
#
_cell.length_a   1.000
_cell.length_b   1.000
_cell.length_c   1.000
_cell.angle_alpha   90.00
_cell.angle_beta   90.00
_cell.angle_gamma   90.00
#
_symmetry.space_group_name_H-M   'P 1'
#
loop_
_entity.id
_entity.type
_entity.pdbx_description
1 polymer ?
#
loop_
_entity_poly.entity_id
_entity_poly.type
_entity_poly.pdbx_seq_one_letter_code
_entity_poly.pdbx_strand_id
1 'polypeptide(L)'
;NYELWEKLFDPWDNFHPSPTGTFLQGCVLYCTMFGTALPPICPRTNEEIAALWKDARMMHPKKKGKDGVELPNVSEVEYLMNVAWDVCQMEKSSSSSVNYS
;
A
#
# COMPACT_ATOMS: atom_id res chain seq x y z
N ASN A 1 -11.69 1.78 -10.60
CA ASN A 1 -10.58 2.27 -9.76
C ASN A 1 -10.44 3.79 -9.72
N TYR A 2 -11.27 4.59 -10.39
CA TYR A 2 -11.21 6.06 -10.28
C TYR A 2 -11.37 6.55 -8.82
N GLU A 3 -12.35 6.01 -8.10
CA GLU A 3 -12.63 6.32 -6.70
C GLU A 3 -11.45 6.04 -5.76
N LEU A 4 -10.60 5.05 -6.07
CA LEU A 4 -9.43 4.74 -5.25
C LEU A 4 -8.37 5.85 -5.31
N TRP A 5 -8.24 6.51 -6.46
CA TRP A 5 -7.29 7.61 -6.64
C TRP A 5 -7.70 8.84 -5.84
N GLU A 6 -9.01 9.08 -5.70
CA GLU A 6 -9.54 10.16 -4.86
C GLU A 6 -9.26 9.93 -3.37
N LYS A 7 -9.04 8.67 -2.95
CA LYS A 7 -8.69 8.31 -1.58
C LYS A 7 -7.21 8.43 -1.25
N LEU A 8 -6.32 8.80 -2.18
CA LEU A 8 -4.87 8.80 -1.91
C LEU A 8 -4.42 9.90 -0.92
N PHE A 9 -5.17 10.98 -0.78
CA PHE A 9 -4.83 12.10 0.08
C PHE A 9 -5.87 12.28 1.19
N ASP A 10 -5.47 12.83 2.34
CA ASP A 10 -6.40 13.17 3.42
C ASP A 10 -7.39 14.23 2.90
N PRO A 11 -8.71 13.99 2.96
CA PRO A 11 -9.70 14.96 2.47
C PRO A 11 -9.64 16.31 3.20
N TRP A 12 -9.02 16.38 4.39
CA TRP A 12 -8.87 17.62 5.14
C TRP A 12 -7.95 18.63 4.44
N ASP A 13 -6.89 18.17 3.77
CA ASP A 13 -5.89 19.05 3.14
C ASP A 13 -5.61 18.72 1.67
N ASN A 14 -6.10 17.58 1.17
CA ASN A 14 -5.84 17.06 -0.17
C ASN A 14 -4.34 17.05 -0.54
N PHE A 15 -3.48 16.89 0.46
CA PHE A 15 -2.03 17.00 0.32
C PHE A 15 -1.29 15.90 1.07
N HIS A 16 -1.62 15.66 2.34
CA HIS A 16 -0.99 14.59 3.10
C HIS A 16 -1.50 13.25 2.59
N PRO A 17 -0.62 12.26 2.37
CA PRO A 17 -1.07 10.93 2.01
C PRO A 17 -2.01 10.34 3.06
N SER A 18 -3.14 9.80 2.62
CA SER A 18 -4.01 8.96 3.45
C SER A 18 -3.32 7.62 3.75
N PRO A 19 -3.90 6.69 4.53
CA PRO A 19 -3.37 5.33 4.61
C PRO A 19 -3.23 4.65 3.25
N THR A 20 -4.22 4.83 2.36
CA THR A 20 -4.18 4.31 1.00
C THR A 20 -3.02 4.91 0.20
N GLY A 21 -2.83 6.23 0.25
CA GLY A 21 -1.71 6.89 -0.42
C GLY A 21 -0.35 6.54 0.15
N THR A 22 -0.25 6.47 1.48
CA THR A 22 0.98 6.09 2.19
C THR A 22 1.34 4.63 1.90
N PHE A 23 0.35 3.73 1.78
CA PHE A 23 0.59 2.35 1.36
C PHE A 23 1.22 2.30 -0.04
N LEU A 24 0.62 2.99 -1.01
CA LEU A 24 1.17 3.08 -2.38
C LEU A 24 2.59 3.65 -2.37
N GLN A 25 2.83 4.73 -1.62
CA GLN A 25 4.16 5.32 -1.47
C GLN A 25 5.16 4.31 -0.92
N GLY A 26 4.77 3.53 0.11
CA GLY A 26 5.59 2.46 0.67
C GLY A 26 5.94 1.38 -0.35
N CYS A 27 4.98 0.96 -1.18
CA CYS A 27 5.22 0.02 -2.27
C CYS A 27 6.22 0.55 -3.29
N VAL A 28 6.04 1.79 -3.76
CA VAL A 28 6.96 2.43 -4.73
C VAL A 28 8.37 2.56 -4.13
N LEU A 29 8.49 3.00 -2.88
CA LEU A 29 9.77 3.11 -2.19
C LEU A 29 10.45 1.74 -2.07
N TYR A 30 9.71 0.70 -1.69
CA TYR A 30 10.25 -0.65 -1.60
C TYR A 30 10.80 -1.14 -2.96
N CYS A 31 9.99 -1.07 -4.01
CA CYS A 31 10.41 -1.47 -5.37
C CYS A 31 11.64 -0.69 -5.82
N THR A 32 11.67 0.63 -5.56
CA THR A 32 12.80 1.50 -5.92
C THR A 32 14.08 1.13 -5.16
N MET A 33 13.99 0.82 -3.86
CA MET A 33 15.14 0.54 -3.02
C MET A 33 15.75 -0.83 -3.28
N PHE A 34 14.92 -1.84 -3.51
CA PHE A 34 15.36 -3.24 -3.57
C PHE A 34 15.46 -3.77 -5.00
N GLY A 35 14.92 -3.06 -5.99
CA GLY A 35 14.86 -3.56 -7.37
C GLY A 35 14.09 -4.88 -7.49
N THR A 36 13.26 -5.20 -6.49
CA THR A 36 12.44 -6.40 -6.45
C THR A 36 10.99 -6.03 -6.66
N ALA A 37 10.28 -6.97 -7.29
CA ALA A 37 8.98 -6.66 -7.85
C ALA A 37 7.85 -6.54 -6.83
N LEU A 38 7.98 -7.14 -5.64
CA LEU A 38 7.02 -6.99 -4.55
C LEU A 38 7.73 -7.05 -3.19
N PRO A 39 7.25 -6.30 -2.18
CA PRO A 39 7.54 -6.64 -0.80
C PRO A 39 7.11 -8.09 -0.54
N PRO A 40 7.94 -8.91 0.13
CA PRO A 40 7.65 -10.32 0.39
C PRO A 40 6.36 -10.54 1.21
N ILE A 41 5.84 -9.48 1.82
CA ILE A 41 4.65 -9.48 2.64
C ILE A 41 3.62 -8.54 1.99
N CYS A 42 2.86 -9.07 1.05
CA CYS A 42 1.58 -8.49 0.65
C CYS A 42 0.56 -8.87 1.73
N PRO A 43 -0.07 -7.91 2.44
CA PRO A 43 -1.11 -8.25 3.40
C PRO A 43 -2.33 -8.76 2.64
N ARG A 44 -2.80 -9.95 3.00
CA ARG A 44 -3.88 -10.72 2.36
C ARG A 44 -5.18 -10.65 3.14
N THR A 45 -5.16 -10.12 4.35
CA THR A 45 -6.35 -9.94 5.19
C THR A 45 -6.48 -8.50 5.69
N ASN A 46 -7.70 -8.10 6.05
CA ASN A 46 -7.94 -6.78 6.64
C ASN A 46 -7.21 -6.61 7.98
N GLU A 47 -6.99 -7.69 8.73
CA GLU A 47 -6.24 -7.69 9.98
C GLU A 47 -4.76 -7.44 9.74
N GLU A 48 -4.17 -8.06 8.71
CA GLU A 48 -2.78 -7.81 8.31
C GLU A 48 -2.60 -6.36 7.83
N ILE A 49 -3.55 -5.84 7.06
CA ILE A 49 -3.56 -4.41 6.66
C ILE A 49 -3.63 -3.53 7.90
N ALA A 50 -4.58 -3.77 8.81
CA ALA A 50 -4.71 -3.01 10.04
C ALA A 50 -3.46 -3.11 10.93
N ALA A 51 -2.76 -4.24 10.92
CA ALA A 51 -1.51 -4.43 11.64
C ALA A 51 -0.39 -3.53 11.12
N LEU A 52 -0.29 -3.29 9.80
CA LEU A 52 0.65 -2.32 9.22
C LEU A 52 0.42 -0.91 9.78
N TRP A 53 -0.84 -0.55 10.00
CA TRP A 53 -1.25 0.78 10.48
C TRP A 53 -1.28 0.92 11.99
N LYS A 54 -1.21 -0.19 12.73
CA LYS A 54 -1.36 -0.22 14.19
C LYS A 54 -0.41 0.75 14.89
N ASP A 55 0.84 0.80 14.41
CA ASP A 55 1.93 1.60 14.97
C ASP A 55 2.23 2.88 14.15
N ALA A 56 1.63 3.02 12.96
CA ALA A 56 1.74 4.23 12.12
C ALA A 56 0.97 5.44 12.69
N ARG A 57 0.13 5.22 13.73
CA ARG A 57 -0.77 6.22 14.34
C ARG A 57 -0.09 7.40 15.05
N MET A 58 1.24 7.50 15.05
CA MET A 58 1.94 8.61 15.70
C MET A 58 2.03 9.89 14.85
N MET A 59 1.60 9.86 13.58
CA MET A 59 1.74 11.01 12.66
C MET A 59 0.44 11.76 12.31
N HIS A 60 -0.73 11.31 12.78
CA HIS A 60 -1.99 12.03 12.54
C HIS A 60 -2.41 12.87 13.76
N PRO A 61 -2.85 14.13 13.58
CA PRO A 61 -3.31 14.96 14.68
C PRO A 61 -4.55 14.34 15.32
N LYS A 62 -4.47 14.08 16.64
CA LYS A 62 -5.48 13.45 17.53
C LYS A 62 -6.89 14.08 17.51
N LYS A 63 -7.16 15.11 16.69
CA LYS A 63 -8.42 15.86 16.68
C LYS A 63 -9.60 15.14 15.98
N LYS A 64 -9.38 14.13 15.15
CA LYS A 64 -10.46 13.29 14.59
C LYS A 64 -10.62 12.01 15.40
N GLY A 65 -11.10 12.15 16.63
CA GLY A 65 -11.37 11.03 17.54
C GLY A 65 -12.63 10.22 17.24
N LYS A 66 -13.17 10.20 16.01
CA LYS A 66 -14.39 9.42 15.69
C LYS A 66 -14.51 8.83 14.29
N ASP A 67 -13.83 9.36 13.29
CA ASP A 67 -13.85 8.76 11.95
C ASP A 67 -12.55 7.97 11.80
N GLY A 68 -12.66 6.65 11.95
CA GLY A 68 -11.52 5.75 11.75
C GLY A 68 -10.84 6.08 10.44
N VAL A 69 -9.51 6.20 10.45
CA VAL A 69 -8.77 6.45 9.22
C VAL A 69 -9.10 5.30 8.26
N GLU A 70 -9.67 5.62 7.10
CA GLU A 70 -10.06 4.60 6.12
C GLU A 70 -8.80 3.90 5.63
N LEU A 71 -8.71 2.61 5.90
CA LEU A 71 -7.62 1.76 5.43
C LEU A 71 -8.01 1.19 4.06
N PRO A 72 -7.05 0.96 3.16
CA PRO A 72 -7.35 0.21 1.94
C PRO A 72 -7.82 -1.20 2.30
N ASN A 73 -8.75 -1.74 1.53
CA ASN A 73 -9.12 -3.16 1.64
C ASN A 73 -8.14 -4.04 0.84
N VAL A 74 -8.27 -5.36 0.97
CA VAL A 74 -7.37 -6.34 0.31
C VAL A 74 -7.28 -6.14 -1.21
N SER A 75 -8.41 -5.89 -1.88
CA SER A 75 -8.41 -5.69 -3.34
C SER A 75 -7.77 -4.37 -3.77
N GLU A 76 -7.93 -3.33 -2.95
CA GLU A 76 -7.27 -2.03 -3.18
C GLU A 76 -5.76 -2.16 -2.96
N VAL A 77 -5.33 -2.87 -1.93
CA VAL A 77 -3.91 -3.19 -1.70
C VAL A 77 -3.30 -3.92 -2.90
N GLU A 78 -3.94 -5.00 -3.36
CA GLU A 78 -3.46 -5.78 -4.50
C GLU A 78 -3.35 -4.90 -5.76
N TYR A 79 -4.36 -4.07 -6.02
CA TYR A 79 -4.33 -3.14 -7.14
C TYR A 79 -3.17 -2.12 -7.02
N LEU A 80 -2.97 -1.50 -5.86
CA LEU A 80 -1.90 -0.51 -5.64
C LEU A 80 -0.51 -1.13 -5.75
N MET A 81 -0.34 -2.39 -5.34
CA MET A 81 0.92 -3.12 -5.53
C MET A 81 1.22 -3.35 -7.02
N ASN A 82 0.21 -3.71 -7.82
CA ASN A 82 0.36 -3.82 -9.28
C ASN A 82 0.67 -2.47 -9.94
N VAL A 83 0.06 -1.38 -9.46
CA VAL A 83 0.41 -0.02 -9.92
C VAL A 83 1.88 0.29 -9.61
N ALA A 84 2.33 0.04 -8.38
CA ALA A 84 3.71 0.30 -7.99
C ALA A 84 4.70 -0.52 -8.84
N TRP A 85 4.34 -1.76 -9.16
CA TRP A 85 5.08 -2.62 -10.07
C TRP A 85 5.25 -1.97 -11.45
N ASP A 86 4.13 -1.63 -12.08
CA ASP A 86 4.09 -1.09 -13.44
C ASP A 86 4.90 0.21 -13.54
N VAL A 87 4.74 1.10 -12.55
CA VAL A 87 5.46 2.39 -12.48
C VAL A 87 6.95 2.18 -12.30
N CYS A 88 7.36 1.21 -11.47
CA CYS A 88 8.78 0.92 -11.25
C CYS A 88 9.43 0.13 -12.39
N GLN A 89 8.69 -0.21 -13.46
CA GLN A 89 9.18 -1.00 -14.61
C GLN A 89 9.82 -2.33 -14.20
N MET A 90 9.31 -2.96 -13.14
CA MET A 90 9.81 -4.26 -12.71
C MET A 90 9.40 -5.33 -13.74
N GLU A 91 10.30 -6.23 -14.11
CA GLU A 91 9.92 -7.36 -14.98
C GLU A 91 9.03 -8.32 -14.17
N LYS A 92 7.83 -8.65 -14.68
CA LYS A 92 7.02 -9.79 -14.20
C LYS A 92 7.93 -11.00 -14.12
N SER A 93 8.36 -11.35 -12.90
CA SER A 93 9.17 -12.52 -12.67
C SER A 93 8.34 -13.72 -13.14
N SER A 94 8.67 -14.20 -14.34
CA SER A 94 8.15 -15.45 -14.87
C SER A 94 8.42 -16.50 -13.83
N SER A 95 7.37 -17.22 -13.43
CA SER A 95 7.40 -18.26 -12.42
C SER A 95 8.41 -19.33 -12.83
N SER A 96 9.65 -19.19 -12.40
CA SER A 96 10.65 -20.24 -12.53
C SER A 96 10.28 -21.30 -11.52
N SER A 97 9.67 -22.39 -11.99
CA SER A 97 9.43 -23.60 -11.23
C SER A 97 10.75 -24.09 -10.63
N VAL A 98 10.94 -23.85 -9.33
CA VAL A 98 12.07 -24.41 -8.59
C VAL A 98 11.74 -25.89 -8.37
N ASN A 99 12.31 -26.75 -9.21
CA ASN A 99 12.37 -28.19 -8.93
C ASN A 99 13.40 -28.39 -7.82
N TYR A 100 12.94 -28.77 -6.64
CA TYR A 100 13.80 -29.33 -5.60
C TYR A 100 14.16 -30.76 -5.99
N SER A 101 15.44 -31.01 -6.22
CA SER A 101 16.06 -32.35 -6.30
C SER A 101 16.77 -32.69 -5.00
#